data_AF-A0A7C5KB17-F1
#
_entry.id   AF-A0A7C5KB17-F1
#
_cell.length_a   1.000
_cell.length_b   1.000
_cell.length_c   1.000
_cell.angle_alpha   90.00
_cell.angle_beta   90.00
_cell.angle_gamma   90.00
#
_symmetry.space_group_name_H-M   'P 1'
#
loop_
_entity.id
_entity.type
_entity.pdbx_description
1 polymer ?
#
loop_
_entity_poly.entity_id
_entity_poly.type
_entity_poly.pdbx_seq_one_letter_code
_entity_poly.pdbx_strand_id
1 'polypeptide(L)' 'MALSYILANLLADVPKAEAVVFLDNEGETIENLTSQINPYDIKVIGAYQGIYFKQFLKTFLNLKS' A
#
# COMPACT_ATOMS: atom_id res chain seq x y z
N MET A 1 6.87 -8.13 12.97
CA MET A 1 7.23 -9.56 13.00
C MET A 1 6.11 -10.49 12.54
N ALA A 2 4.82 -10.19 12.80
CA ALA A 2 3.71 -11.02 12.28
C ALA A 2 3.38 -10.77 10.78
N LEU A 3 3.53 -9.53 10.27
CA LEU A 3 3.18 -9.20 8.88
C LEU A 3 4.29 -9.54 7.88
N SER A 4 5.54 -9.66 8.34
CA SER A 4 6.71 -9.87 7.50
C SER A 4 6.62 -11.15 6.67
N TYR A 5 6.07 -12.24 7.23
CA TYR A 5 5.81 -13.49 6.52
C TYR A 5 4.75 -13.32 5.41
N ILE A 6 3.68 -12.59 5.70
CA ILE A 6 2.60 -12.32 4.73
C ILE A 6 3.12 -11.47 3.57
N LEU A 7 3.87 -10.41 3.88
CA LEU A 7 4.47 -9.53 2.88
C LEU A 7 5.46 -10.30 1.98
N ALA A 8 6.26 -11.20 2.55
CA ALA A 8 7.20 -12.03 1.81
C ALA A 8 6.50 -12.98 0.84
N ASN A 9 5.45 -13.68 1.30
CA ASN A 9 4.66 -14.55 0.43
C ASN A 9 3.96 -13.76 -0.67
N LEU A 10 3.34 -12.62 -0.33
CA LEU A 10 2.65 -11.80 -1.33
C LEU A 10 3.60 -11.26 -2.40
N LEU A 11 4.81 -10.85 -2.01
CA LEU A 11 5.82 -10.40 -2.96
C LEU A 11 6.31 -11.56 -3.86
N ALA A 12 6.43 -12.77 -3.32
CA ALA A 12 6.80 -13.95 -4.09
C ALA A 12 5.69 -14.44 -5.03
N ASP A 13 4.42 -14.32 -4.61
CA ASP A 13 3.24 -14.83 -5.32
C ASP A 13 2.79 -13.94 -6.48
N VAL A 14 3.20 -12.66 -6.51
CA VAL A 14 2.85 -11.73 -7.59
C VAL A 14 4.05 -11.54 -8.52
N PRO A 15 4.04 -12.15 -9.73
CA PRO A 15 5.15 -12.02 -10.65
C PRO A 15 5.39 -10.57 -11.03
N LYS A 16 6.67 -10.16 -11.02
CA LYS A 16 7.11 -8.78 -11.32
C LYS A 16 6.70 -7.73 -10.28
N ALA A 17 6.14 -8.12 -9.14
CA ALA A 17 6.01 -7.17 -8.03
C ALA A 17 7.40 -6.81 -7.53
N GLU A 18 7.69 -5.50 -7.48
CA GLU A 18 8.98 -5.01 -7.01
C GLU A 18 8.94 -4.67 -5.51
N ALA A 19 7.74 -4.46 -4.97
CA ALA A 19 7.50 -4.20 -3.57
C ALA A 19 6.07 -4.53 -3.15
N VAL A 20 5.86 -4.65 -1.85
CA VAL A 20 4.57 -4.89 -1.23
C VAL A 20 4.51 -4.07 0.07
N VAL A 21 3.35 -3.48 0.36
CA VAL A 21 3.17 -2.52 1.45
C VAL A 21 1.84 -2.75 2.16
N PHE A 22 1.87 -2.72 3.49
CA PHE A 22 0.68 -2.56 4.33
C PHE A 22 0.55 -1.09 4.73
N LEU A 23 -0.63 -0.54 4.44
CA LEU A 23 -1.01 0.82 4.79
C LEU A 23 -2.08 0.79 5.87
N ASP A 24 -2.15 1.85 6.67
CA ASP A 24 -3.33 2.12 7.49
C ASP A 24 -4.43 2.82 6.66
N ASN A 25 -5.54 3.19 7.33
CA ASN A 25 -6.67 3.87 6.69
C ASN A 25 -6.33 5.32 6.26
N GLU A 26 -5.21 5.86 6.73
CA GLU A 26 -4.78 7.21 6.38
C GLU A 26 -3.83 7.22 5.18
N GLY A 27 -3.26 6.07 4.82
CA GLY A 27 -2.24 5.90 3.80
C GLY A 27 -0.82 5.84 4.36
N GLU A 28 -0.65 5.81 5.69
CA GLU A 28 0.66 5.68 6.29
C GLU A 28 1.17 4.25 6.18
N THR A 29 2.47 4.10 5.92
CA THR A 29 3.09 2.78 5.81
C THR A 29 3.31 2.17 7.19
N ILE A 30 2.63 1.05 7.44
CA ILE A 30 2.82 0.23 8.65
C ILE A 30 4.07 -0.65 8.48
N GLU A 31 4.13 -1.41 7.39
CA GLU A 31 5.24 -2.31 7.08
C GLU A 31 5.35 -2.46 5.56
N ASN A 32 6.57 -2.60 5.05
CA ASN A 32 6.81 -2.85 3.64
C ASN A 32 7.91 -3.88 3.44
N LEU A 33 7.92 -4.47 2.25
CA LEU A 33 8.98 -5.33 1.78
C LEU A 33 9.27 -4.97 0.31
N THR A 34 10.54 -4.77 -0.01
CA THR A 34 11.00 -4.40 -1.35
C THR A 34 12.01 -5.42 -1.85
N SER A 35 11.99 -5.70 -3.16
CA SER A 35 13.00 -6.55 -3.80
C SER A 35 14.21 -5.72 -4.26
N GLN A 36 13.99 -4.73 -5.13
CA GLN A 36 15.04 -3.91 -5.75
C GLN A 36 14.79 -2.40 -5.65
N ILE A 37 13.57 -1.97 -5.31
CA ILE A 37 13.23 -0.55 -5.14
C ILE A 37 13.66 -0.05 -3.76
N ASN A 38 13.98 1.25 -3.66
CA ASN A 38 14.21 1.93 -2.39
C ASN A 38 12.93 1.92 -1.52
N PRO A 39 13.00 1.42 -0.27
CA PRO A 39 11.86 1.41 0.65
C PRO A 39 11.20 2.77 0.86
N TYR A 40 11.93 3.87 0.70
CA TYR A 40 11.39 5.23 0.79
C TYR A 40 10.37 5.53 -0.30
N ASP A 41 10.65 5.15 -1.55
CA ASP A 41 9.77 5.42 -2.68
C ASP A 41 8.41 4.70 -2.52
N ILE A 42 8.43 3.51 -1.92
CA ILE A 42 7.22 2.75 -1.61
C ILE A 42 6.36 3.44 -0.55
N LYS A 43 6.98 4.10 0.44
CA LYS A 43 6.24 4.89 1.43
C LYS A 43 5.53 6.07 0.77
N VAL A 44 6.19 6.73 -0.17
CA VAL A 44 5.61 7.84 -0.94
C VAL A 44 4.41 7.35 -1.77
N ILE A 45 4.53 6.22 -2.46
CA ILE A 45 3.42 5.60 -3.21
C ILE A 45 2.24 5.27 -2.30
N GLY A 46 2.51 4.71 -1.11
CA GLY A 46 1.49 4.40 -0.11
C GLY A 46 0.70 5.63 0.34
N ALA A 47 1.40 6.73 0.62
CA ALA A 47 0.77 7.99 0.99
C ALA A 47 -0.14 8.53 -0.12
N TYR A 48 0.31 8.49 -1.38
CA TYR A 48 -0.53 8.88 -2.52
C TYR A 48 -1.75 7.98 -2.69
N GLN A 49 -1.61 6.67 -2.52
CA GLN A 49 -2.75 5.75 -2.55
C GLN A 49 -3.79 6.10 -1.47
N GLY A 50 -3.36 6.42 -0.25
CA GLY A 50 -4.28 6.86 0.81
C GLY A 50 -5.04 8.14 0.46
N ILE A 51 -4.35 9.14 -0.10
CA ILE A 51 -4.98 10.38 -0.58
C ILE A 51 -6.02 10.07 -1.67
N TYR A 52 -5.65 9.26 -2.66
CA TYR A 52 -6.56 8.89 -3.75
C TYR A 52 -7.77 8.10 -3.25
N PHE A 53 -7.56 7.18 -2.32
CA PHE A 53 -8.64 6.40 -1.73
C PHE A 53 -9.61 7.27 -0.92
N LYS A 54 -9.10 8.21 -0.11
CA LYS A 54 -9.92 9.20 0.61
C LYS A 54 -10.78 10.03 -0.35
N GLN A 55 -10.20 10.51 -1.45
CA GLN A 55 -10.95 11.28 -2.44
C GLN A 55 -11.95 10.42 -3.21
N PHE A 56 -11.59 9.19 -3.56
CA PHE A 56 -12.49 8.24 -4.18
C PHE A 56 -13.69 7.95 -3.29
N LEU A 57 -13.49 7.68 -2.00
CA LEU A 57 -14.57 7.45 -1.04
C LEU A 57 -15.46 8.66 -0.89
N LYS A 58 -14.89 9.88 -0.80
CA LYS A 58 -15.67 11.12 -0.73
C LYS A 58 -16.58 11.27 -1.94
N THR A 59 -16.07 11.05 -3.15
CA THR A 59 -16.89 11.13 -4.37
C THR A 59 -17.92 10.00 -4.42
N PHE A 60 -17.51 8.76 -4.16
CA PHE A 60 -18.36 7.58 -4.27
C PHE A 60 -19.51 7.58 -3.25
N LEU A 61 -19.25 8.04 -2.03
CA LEU A 61 -20.29 8.14 -0.99
C LEU A 61 -21.23 9.33 -1.24
N ASN A 62 -20.73 10.44 -1.77
CA ASN A 62 -21.57 11.58 -2.17
C ASN A 62 -22.45 11.28 -3.40
N LEU A 63 -22.10 10.29 -4.22
CA LEU A 63 -22.93 9.83 -5.34
C LEU A 63 -24.13 8.95 -4.91
N LYS A 64 -24.22 8.58 -3.62
CA LYS A 64 -25.32 7.76 -3.08
C LYS A 64 -26.39 8.56 -2.31
N SER A 65 -26.26 9.88 -2.22
CA SER A 65 -27.26 10.80 -1.65
C SER A 65 -28.02 11.54 -2.73
#